data_AF-A0A3D5IFF3-F1
#
_entry.id   AF-A0A3D5IFF3-F1
#
_cell.length_a   1.000
_cell.length_b   1.000
_cell.length_c   1.000
_cell.angle_alpha   90.00
_cell.angle_beta   90.00
_cell.angle_gamma   90.00
#
_symmetry.space_group_name_H-M   'P 1'
#
loop_
_entity.id
_entity.type
_entity.pdbx_description
1 polymer ?
#
loop_
_entity_poly.entity_id
_entity_poly.type
_entity_poly.pdbx_seq_one_letter_code
_entity_poly.pdbx_strand_id
1 'polypeptide(L)' 'MNQENMQEHLTKEALKLIVDNSPNYSDQVKQDLKNIIDAGHTPEEIAKTILLYFSFLHLS' A
#
# COMPACT_ATOMS: atom_id res chain seq x y z
N MET A 1 1.44 -2.58 -22.73
CA MET A 1 2.14 -2.59 -21.42
C MET A 1 3.53 -3.15 -21.64
N ASN A 2 4.57 -2.46 -21.17
CA ASN A 2 5.91 -3.06 -21.09
C ASN A 2 5.98 -4.02 -19.87
N GLN A 3 7.03 -4.84 -19.78
CA GLN A 3 7.18 -5.80 -18.67
C GLN A 3 7.26 -5.10 -17.30
N GLU A 4 7.88 -3.93 -17.22
CA GLU A 4 8.01 -3.15 -15.98
C GLU A 4 6.63 -2.71 -15.45
N ASN A 5 5.75 -2.17 -16.29
CA ASN A 5 4.40 -1.77 -15.87
C ASN A 5 3.53 -2.98 -15.48
N MET A 6 3.77 -4.16 -16.06
CA MET A 6 3.08 -5.39 -15.66
C MET A 6 3.55 -5.86 -14.29
N GLN A 7 4.86 -5.80 -14.04
CA GLN A 7 5.42 -6.18 -12.75
C GLN A 7 4.98 -5.22 -11.64
N GLU A 8 5.00 -3.91 -11.89
CA GLU A 8 4.46 -2.91 -10.97
C GLU A 8 3.00 -3.21 -10.61
N HIS A 9 2.15 -3.45 -11.62
CA HIS A 9 0.74 -3.76 -11.40
C HIS A 9 0.55 -5.02 -10.54
N LEU A 10 1.25 -6.12 -10.85
CA LEU A 10 1.15 -7.35 -10.08
C LEU A 10 1.62 -7.17 -8.62
N THR A 11 2.69 -6.40 -8.41
CA THR A 11 3.16 -6.06 -7.07
C THR A 11 2.10 -5.26 -6.29
N LYS A 12 1.47 -4.26 -6.92
CA LYS A 12 0.39 -3.49 -6.29
C LYS A 12 -0.80 -4.36 -5.90
N GLU A 13 -1.28 -5.21 -6.80
CA GLU A 13 -2.39 -6.13 -6.51
C GLU A 13 -2.06 -7.09 -5.36
N ALA A 14 -0.85 -7.64 -5.33
CA ALA A 14 -0.41 -8.52 -4.24
C ALA A 14 -0.41 -7.79 -2.89
N LEU A 15 0.10 -6.55 -2.84
CA LEU A 15 0.09 -5.74 -1.62
C LEU A 15 -1.34 -5.40 -1.16
N LYS A 16 -2.23 -5.04 -2.09
CA LYS A 16 -3.64 -4.75 -1.77
C LYS A 16 -4.35 -5.99 -1.19
N LEU A 17 -4.06 -7.17 -1.74
CA LEU A 17 -4.59 -8.43 -1.20
C LEU A 17 -4.11 -8.70 0.23
N ILE A 18 -2.84 -8.41 0.54
CA ILE A 18 -2.30 -8.53 1.91
C ILE A 18 -3.03 -7.57 2.85
N VAL A 19 -3.26 -6.32 2.42
CA VAL A 19 -3.99 -5.31 3.20
C VAL A 19 -5.43 -5.73 3.48
N ASP A 20 -6.15 -6.22 2.47
CA ASP A 20 -7.55 -6.64 2.63
C ASP A 20 -7.71 -7.80 3.63
N ASN A 21 -6.76 -8.74 3.59
CA ASN A 21 -6.74 -9.91 4.48
C ASN A 21 -6.21 -9.62 5.89
N SER A 22 -5.75 -8.39 6.18
CA SER A 22 -5.27 -8.04 7.51
C SER A 22 -6.42 -8.01 8.53
N PRO A 23 -6.39 -8.84 9.60
CA PRO A 23 -7.45 -8.85 10.60
C PRO A 23 -7.37 -7.66 11.57
N ASN A 24 -6.22 -6.98 11.63
CA ASN A 24 -5.92 -5.97 12.64
C ASN A 24 -6.08 -4.53 12.11
N TYR A 25 -6.47 -4.36 10.86
CA TYR A 25 -6.69 -3.05 10.25
C TYR A 25 -8.18 -2.75 10.18
N SER A 26 -8.56 -1.56 10.62
CA SER A 26 -9.91 -1.03 10.37
C SER A 26 -10.12 -0.82 8.87
N ASP A 27 -11.38 -0.75 8.44
CA ASP A 27 -11.70 -0.49 7.03
C ASP A 27 -11.08 0.80 6.51
N GLN A 28 -11.00 1.84 7.36
CA GLN A 28 -10.33 3.10 7.03
C GLN A 28 -8.84 2.89 6.78
N VAL A 29 -8.13 2.21 7.69
CA VAL A 29 -6.70 1.91 7.53
C VAL A 29 -6.46 1.08 6.28
N LYS A 30 -7.31 0.09 5.99
CA LYS A 30 -7.21 -0.70 4.77
C LYS A 30 -7.37 0.17 3.52
N GLN A 31 -8.35 1.07 3.50
CA GLN A 31 -8.57 1.94 2.35
C GLN A 31 -7.40 2.91 2.14
N ASP A 32 -6.87 3.50 3.21
CA ASP A 32 -5.73 4.42 3.13
C ASP A 32 -4.48 3.73 2.61
N LEU A 33 -4.17 2.52 3.10
CA LEU A 33 -3.06 1.71 2.61
C LEU A 33 -3.22 1.34 1.12
N LYS A 34 -4.44 0.98 0.68
CA LYS A 34 -4.71 0.71 -0.75
C LYS A 34 -4.49 1.94 -1.61
N ASN A 35 -4.92 3.12 -1.16
CA ASN A 35 -4.68 4.38 -1.85
C ASN A 35 -3.17 4.70 -1.97
N ILE A 36 -2.40 4.45 -0.91
CA ILE A 36 -0.94 4.61 -0.92
C ILE A 36 -0.28 3.66 -1.94
N ILE A 37 -0.71 2.40 -1.97
CA ILE A 37 -0.18 1.39 -2.90
C ILE A 37 -0.49 1.78 -4.36
N ASP A 38 -1.71 2.24 -4.64
CA ASP A 38 -2.10 2.63 -6.00
C ASP A 38 -1.30 3.86 -6.50
N ALA A 39 -1.01 4.81 -5.60
CA ALA A 39 -0.30 6.05 -5.91
C ALA A 39 1.23 5.90 -6.06
N GLY A 40 1.87 4.95 -5.38
CA GLY A 40 3.33 4.77 -5.45
C GLY A 40 3.79 4.10 -6.74
N HIS A 41 4.99 4.39 -7.24
CA HIS A 41 5.50 3.81 -8.49
C HIS A 41 6.59 2.76 -8.25
N THR A 42 7.28 2.85 -7.12
CA THR A 42 8.33 1.90 -6.72
C THR A 42 8.01 1.26 -5.37
N PRO A 43 8.50 0.03 -5.10
CA PRO A 43 8.37 -0.60 -3.79
C PRO A 43 8.90 0.28 -2.65
N GLU A 44 10.01 0.98 -2.86
CA GLU A 44 10.63 1.87 -1.88
C GLU A 44 9.75 3.06 -1.52
N GLU A 45 9.10 3.69 -2.51
CA GLU A 45 8.16 4.79 -2.29
C GLU A 45 6.93 4.35 -1.51
N ILE A 46 6.36 3.20 -1.88
CA ILE A 46 5.21 2.60 -1.19
C ILE A 46 5.59 2.33 0.27
N ALA A 47 6.72 1.67 0.51
CA ALA A 47 7.18 1.34 1.86
C ALA A 47 7.41 2.60 2.71
N LYS A 48 8.09 3.63 2.17
CA LYS A 48 8.32 4.90 2.89
C LYS A 48 7.01 5.58 3.27
N THR A 49 6.06 5.62 2.34
CA THR A 49 4.77 6.29 2.57
C THR A 49 3.93 5.54 3.61
N ILE A 50 3.92 4.21 3.59
CA ILE A 50 3.26 3.39 4.61
C ILE A 50 3.89 3.61 5.99
N LEU A 51 5.23 3.64 6.08
CA LEU A 51 5.93 3.91 7.34
C LEU A 51 5.58 5.29 7.90
N LEU A 52 5.55 6.31 7.04
CA LEU A 52 5.12 7.66 7.41
C LEU A 52 3.66 7.67 7.90
N TYR A 53 2.75 7.04 7.15
CA TYR A 53 1.33 6.92 7.53
C TYR A 53 1.16 6.36 8.95
N PHE A 54 1.83 5.25 9.27
CA PHE A 54 1.75 4.67 10.61
C PHE A 54 2.43 5.54 11.68
N SER A 55 3.47 6.30 11.34
CA SER A 55 4.07 7.26 12.28
C SER A 55 3.10 8.35 12.72
N PHE A 56 2.20 8.78 11.83
CA PHE A 56 1.15 9.77 12.15
C PHE A 56 -0.07 9.14 12.80
N LEU A 57 -0.45 7.92 12.42
CA LEU A 57 -1.62 7.22 12.93
C LEU A 57 -1.59 7.03 14.47
N HIS A 58 -0.40 6.85 15.04
CA HIS A 58 -0.21 6.69 16.49
C HIS A 58 -0.05 8.00 17.26
N LEU A 59 -0.02 9.15 16.56
CA LEU A 59 0.10 10.48 17.18
C LEU A 59 -1.26 11.20 17.32
N SER A 60 -2.35 10.59 16.83
CA SER A 60 -3.71 11.11 16.85
C SER A 60 -4.62 10.39 17.84
#